data_AF-A0A0A8YXB1-F1
#
_entry.id   AF-A0A0A8YXB1-F1
#
_cell.length_a   1.000
_cell.length_b   1.000
_cell.length_c   1.000
_cell.angle_alpha   90.00
_cell.angle_beta   90.00
_cell.angle_gamma   90.00
#
_symmetry.space_group_name_H-M   'P 1'
#
loop_
_entity.id
_entity.type
_entity.pdbx_description
1 polymer ?
#
loop_
_entity_poly.entity_id
_entity_poly.type
_entity_poly.pdbx_seq_one_letter_code
_entity_poly.pdbx_strand_id
1 'polypeptide(L)' 'MRRETEETRTLVATEWEGLAATARKIRAAQASARKRNWWEVDSGALREEELPVLVRALELLRTEVQGRLDTMASAQQPP' A
#
# COMPACT_ATOMS: atom_id res chain seq x y z
N MET A 1 -15.32 24.73 3.74
CA MET A 1 -14.44 24.43 4.91
C MET A 1 -14.90 23.19 5.69
N ARG A 2 -15.83 23.28 6.67
CA ARG A 2 -16.13 22.13 7.56
C ARG A 2 -16.71 20.91 6.84
N ARG A 3 -17.66 21.13 5.93
CA ARG A 3 -18.29 20.09 5.08
C ARG A 3 -17.32 19.41 4.11
N GLU A 4 -16.49 20.20 3.42
CA GLU A 4 -15.47 19.68 2.49
C GLU A 4 -14.43 18.80 3.22
N THR A 5 -14.08 19.15 4.46
CA THR A 5 -13.17 18.34 5.29
C THR A 5 -13.83 17.02 5.70
N GLU A 6 -15.12 17.00 6.02
CA GLU A 6 -15.87 15.77 6.35
C GLU A 6 -16.01 14.86 5.13
N GLU A 7 -16.29 15.43 3.95
CA GLU A 7 -16.35 14.71 2.67
C GLU A 7 -14.98 14.09 2.33
N THR A 8 -13.88 14.86 2.51
CA THR A 8 -12.51 14.37 2.31
C THR A 8 -12.17 13.23 3.27
N ARG A 9 -12.52 13.35 4.56
CA ARG A 9 -12.29 12.30 5.56
C ARG A 9 -13.04 11.02 5.22
N THR A 10 -14.27 11.14 4.74
CA THR A 10 -15.08 9.99 4.33
C THR A 10 -14.43 9.27 3.15
N LEU A 11 -13.99 10.02 2.13
CA LEU A 11 -13.30 9.46 0.97
C LEU A 11 -12.03 8.71 1.38
N VAL A 12 -11.18 9.33 2.21
CA VAL A 12 -9.95 8.72 2.73
C VAL A 12 -10.26 7.44 3.52
N ALA A 13 -11.30 7.44 4.35
CA ALA A 13 -11.69 6.25 5.10
C ALA A 13 -12.11 5.09 4.18
N THR A 14 -12.87 5.38 3.12
CA THR A 14 -13.26 4.38 2.11
C THR A 14 -12.04 3.82 1.37
N GLU A 15 -11.09 4.66 0.98
CA GLU A 15 -9.84 4.21 0.35
C GLU A 15 -9.03 3.28 1.28
N TRP A 16 -8.92 3.64 2.55
CA TRP A 16 -8.25 2.82 3.56
C TRP A 16 -8.95 1.48 3.79
N GLU A 17 -10.28 1.45 3.74
CA GLU A 17 -11.04 0.21 3.86
C GLU A 17 -10.78 -0.73 2.67
N GLY A 18 -10.73 -0.20 1.45
CA GLY A 18 -10.37 -0.96 0.24
C GLY A 18 -8.96 -1.52 0.30
N LEU A 19 -7.98 -0.73 0.75
CA LEU A 19 -6.61 -1.18 0.97
C LEU A 19 -6.55 -2.27 2.04
N ALA A 20 -7.25 -2.11 3.16
CA ALA A 20 -7.29 -3.09 4.23
C ALA A 20 -7.92 -4.42 3.78
N ALA A 21 -8.99 -4.36 2.98
CA ALA A 21 -9.62 -5.53 2.40
C ALA A 21 -8.68 -6.29 1.46
N THR A 22 -7.99 -5.57 0.58
CA THR A 22 -6.99 -6.12 -0.34
C THR A 22 -5.83 -6.76 0.43
N ALA A 23 -5.31 -6.08 1.46
CA ALA A 23 -4.23 -6.60 2.30
C ALA A 23 -4.63 -7.89 3.04
N ARG A 24 -5.87 -8.01 3.52
CA ARG A 24 -6.38 -9.24 4.14
C ARG A 24 -6.38 -10.41 3.15
N LYS A 25 -6.78 -10.17 1.91
CA LYS A 25 -6.78 -11.21 0.86
C LYS A 25 -5.37 -11.67 0.51
N ILE A 26 -4.43 -10.74 0.36
CA ILE A 26 -3.01 -11.07 0.12
C ILE A 26 -2.46 -11.95 1.25
N ARG A 27 -2.75 -11.61 2.51
CA ARG A 27 -2.33 -12.43 3.67
C ARG A 27 -2.97 -13.83 3.68
N ALA A 28 -4.26 -13.93 3.33
CA ALA A 28 -4.94 -15.21 3.23
C ALA A 28 -4.29 -16.08 2.13
N ALA A 29 -4.07 -15.50 0.95
CA ALA A 29 -3.41 -16.18 -0.16
C ALA A 29 -1.95 -16.58 0.17
N GLN A 30 -1.22 -15.73 0.89
CA GLN A 30 0.12 -16.03 1.41
C GLN A 30 0.11 -17.26 2.32
N ALA A 31 -0.83 -17.30 3.27
CA ALA A 31 -0.99 -18.43 4.18
C ALA A 31 -1.34 -19.72 3.42
N SER A 32 -2.29 -19.64 2.48
CA SER A 32 -2.70 -20.78 1.64
C SER A 32 -1.55 -21.31 0.77
N ALA A 33 -0.73 -20.42 0.20
CA ALA A 33 0.41 -20.78 -0.64
C ALA A 33 1.69 -21.12 0.16
N ARG A 34 1.64 -21.08 1.50
CA ARG A 34 2.77 -21.31 2.42
C ARG A 34 4.00 -20.47 2.07
N LYS A 35 3.77 -19.23 1.65
CA LYS A 35 4.84 -18.30 1.26
C LYS A 35 5.32 -17.50 2.46
N ARG A 36 6.62 -17.21 2.50
CA ARG A 36 7.21 -16.44 3.59
C ARG A 36 6.88 -14.97 3.43
N ASN A 37 6.85 -14.49 2.20
CA ASN A 37 6.65 -13.10 1.88
C ASN A 37 5.37 -12.90 1.06
N TRP A 38 4.72 -11.75 1.24
CA TRP A 38 3.46 -11.45 0.58
C TRP A 38 3.61 -11.25 -0.95
N TRP A 39 4.78 -10.82 -1.42
CA TRP A 39 5.08 -10.64 -2.85
C TRP A 39 5.44 -11.95 -3.58
N GLU A 40 5.52 -13.07 -2.86
CA GLU A 40 5.71 -14.41 -3.44
C GLU A 40 4.38 -15.07 -3.81
N VAL A 41 3.27 -14.41 -3.49
CA VAL A 41 1.92 -14.85 -3.81
C VAL A 41 1.60 -14.49 -5.25
N ASP A 42 1.03 -15.44 -5.99
CA ASP A 42 0.55 -15.18 -7.35
C ASP A 42 -0.59 -14.14 -7.31
N SER A 43 -0.48 -13.12 -8.15
CA SER A 43 -1.52 -12.11 -8.38
C SER A 43 -2.87 -12.70 -8.77
N GLY A 44 -2.92 -13.95 -9.28
CA GLY A 44 -4.17 -14.67 -9.55
C GLY A 44 -5.04 -14.95 -8.31
N ALA A 45 -4.52 -14.75 -7.10
CA ALA A 45 -5.31 -14.77 -5.87
C ALA A 45 -6.08 -13.46 -5.60
N LEU A 46 -5.75 -12.39 -6.32
CA LEU A 46 -6.48 -11.14 -6.34
C LEU A 46 -7.41 -11.10 -7.56
N ARG A 47 -8.56 -10.44 -7.41
CA ARG A 47 -9.44 -10.20 -8.56
C ARG A 47 -8.92 -9.03 -9.39
N GLU A 48 -9.29 -8.97 -10.66
CA GLU A 48 -8.79 -7.94 -11.60
C GLU A 48 -9.03 -6.52 -11.07
N GLU A 49 -10.16 -6.27 -10.41
CA GLU A 49 -10.48 -4.96 -9.83
C GLU A 49 -9.61 -4.57 -8.62
N GLU A 50 -8.89 -5.52 -8.03
CA GLU A 50 -8.04 -5.30 -6.85
C GLU A 50 -6.57 -5.05 -7.22
N LEU A 51 -6.19 -5.39 -8.46
CA LEU A 51 -4.84 -5.17 -8.97
C LEU A 51 -4.47 -3.67 -9.04
N PRO A 52 -5.33 -2.76 -9.53
CA PRO A 52 -5.00 -1.33 -9.54
C PRO A 52 -4.78 -0.76 -8.13
N VAL A 53 -5.54 -1.25 -7.14
CA VAL A 53 -5.40 -0.86 -5.73
C VAL A 53 -4.05 -1.32 -5.19
N LEU A 54 -3.64 -2.55 -5.49
CA LEU A 54 -2.32 -3.05 -5.11
C LEU A 54 -1.19 -2.26 -5.77
N VAL A 55 -1.28 -2.01 -7.08
CA VAL A 55 -0.26 -1.22 -7.81
C VAL A 55 -0.09 0.15 -7.17
N ARG A 56 -1.20 0.86 -6.89
CA ARG A 56 -1.16 2.17 -6.25
C ARG A 56 -0.51 2.11 -4.86
N ALA A 57 -0.80 1.09 -4.07
CA ALA A 57 -0.19 0.90 -2.76
C ALA A 57 1.33 0.68 -2.86
N LEU A 58 1.80 -0.06 -3.85
CA LEU A 58 3.23 -0.31 -4.07
C LEU A 58 3.97 0.94 -4.56
N GLU A 59 3.35 1.76 -5.40
CA GLU A 59 3.91 3.05 -5.82
C GLU A 59 4.10 4.00 -4.64
N LEU A 60 3.09 4.07 -3.75
CA LEU A 60 3.17 4.88 -2.52
C LEU A 60 4.29 4.37 -1.61
N LEU A 61 4.36 3.06 -1.38
CA LEU A 61 5.43 2.44 -0.60
C LEU A 61 6.81 2.74 -1.19
N ARG A 62 6.97 2.62 -2.51
CA ARG A 62 8.21 2.95 -3.22
C ARG A 62 8.61 4.41 -2.96
N THR A 63 7.65 5.32 -3.06
CA THR A 63 7.90 6.76 -2.85
C THR A 63 8.33 7.06 -1.43
N GLU A 64 7.67 6.46 -0.42
CA GLU A 64 8.04 6.61 0.98
C GLU A 64 9.43 6.04 1.29
N VAL A 65 9.75 4.86 0.75
CA VAL A 65 11.07 4.23 0.91
C VAL A 65 12.14 5.11 0.27
N GLN A 66 11.92 5.61 -0.95
CA GLN A 66 12.86 6.49 -1.62
C GLN A 66 13.10 7.77 -0.82
N GLY A 67 12.05 8.43 -0.33
CA GLY A 67 12.19 9.64 0.48
C GLY A 67 12.99 9.42 1.77
N ARG A 68 12.85 8.24 2.40
CA ARG A 68 13.68 7.87 3.56
C ARG A 68 15.14 7.67 3.17
N LEU A 69 15.41 6.99 2.06
CA LEU A 69 16.78 6.80 1.56
C LEU A 69 17.44 8.15 1.21
N ASP A 70 16.72 9.04 0.55
CA ASP A 70 17.23 10.38 0.20
C ASP A 70 17.54 11.22 1.45
N THR A 71 16.69 11.12 2.48
CA THR A 71 16.92 11.76 3.78
C THR A 71 18.18 11.21 4.45
N MET A 72 18.35 9.89 4.45
CA MET A 72 19.53 9.24 5.01
C MET A 72 20.81 9.62 4.25
N ALA A 73 20.75 9.66 2.92
CA ALA A 73 21.87 10.06 2.08
C ALA A 73 22.27 11.52 2.33
N SER A 74 21.28 12.42 2.45
CA SER A 74 21.51 13.84 2.76
C SER A 74 22.13 14.03 4.15
N ALA A 75 21.72 13.23 5.14
CA ALA A 75 22.28 13.26 6.49
C ALA A 75 23.73 12.74 6.57
N GLN A 76 24.20 12.03 5.54
CA GLN A 76 25.51 11.42 5.47
C GLN A 76 26.55 12.28 4.71
N GLN A 77 26.13 13.40 4.12
CA GLN A 77 27.02 14.37 3.51
C GLN A 77 27.65 15.27 4.60
N PRO A 78 28.99 15.39 4.68
CA PRO A 78 29.63 16.34 5.59
C PRO A 78 29.40 17.79 5.11
N PRO A 79 29.50 18.79 6.01
CA PRO A 79 29.28 20.20 5.71
C PRO A 79 30.23 20.76 4.64
#